data_AF-A0A3R5U963-F1
#
_entry.id   AF-A0A3R5U963-F1
#
_cell.length_a   1.000
_cell.length_b   1.000
_cell.length_c   1.000
_cell.angle_alpha   90.00
_cell.angle_beta   90.00
_cell.angle_gamma   90.00
#
_symmetry.space_group_name_H-M   'P 1'
#
loop_
_entity.id
_entity.type
_entity.pdbx_description
1 polymer ?
#
loop_
_entity_poly.entity_id
_entity_poly.type
_entity_poly.pdbx_seq_one_letter_code
_entity_poly.pdbx_strand_id
1 'polypeptide(L)'
;MRELLNSIKKKQKTALNSMSNYFKGTLIMPKITLTLLILAIALSLPFGCINGKTSLVYAFVIFVLALLIMLILSLVFRLTRSILSQVARPLMPIIFVTFIILMLYLNSVLYVSLLLSVVISIIAIFVETILGLSIGVLVKKRFKDIISWILLIATFSLNIGLVSYLRSPGDEDTSMNKYISSIKTKNLELNADDPSKNGTYSVKTLYYGSGKDKNRNEYGKDVNIKTNSVDLSPFLENYKGLTSSLRTLYWGFDDKSMPVNGRVWYPEGNGKFPLVLMVHGNHMMEEYSDEGYSYLGKLLASRGYIAVSIDENFLNMGMFMDIGK
;
A
#
# COMPACT_ATOMS: atom_id res chain seq x y z
N MET A 1 -38.43 30.56 -42.72
CA MET A 1 -37.04 30.32 -42.24
C MET A 1 -36.90 30.42 -40.71
N ARG A 2 -37.36 31.50 -40.06
CA ARG A 2 -37.30 31.67 -38.58
C ARG A 2 -38.08 30.60 -37.80
N GLU A 3 -39.27 30.23 -38.27
CA GLU A 3 -40.09 29.17 -37.66
C GLU A 3 -39.48 27.77 -37.80
N LEU A 4 -38.85 27.48 -38.95
CA LEU A 4 -38.15 26.22 -39.19
C LEU A 4 -36.96 26.06 -38.23
N LEU A 5 -36.17 27.12 -38.04
CA LEU A 5 -35.06 27.16 -37.07
C LEU A 5 -35.54 26.98 -35.62
N ASN A 6 -36.66 27.58 -35.26
CA ASN A 6 -37.26 27.42 -33.92
C ASN A 6 -37.80 26.00 -33.70
N SER A 7 -38.40 25.38 -34.74
CA SER A 7 -38.85 23.98 -34.72
C SER A 7 -37.68 23.01 -34.54
N ILE A 8 -36.58 23.20 -35.27
CA ILE A 8 -35.36 22.39 -35.16
C ILE A 8 -34.75 22.52 -33.76
N LYS A 9 -34.59 23.75 -33.24
CA LYS A 9 -34.10 23.99 -31.87
C LYS A 9 -34.99 23.34 -30.80
N LYS A 10 -36.33 23.38 -30.99
CA LYS A 10 -37.27 22.73 -30.07
C LYS A 10 -37.13 21.21 -30.11
N LYS A 11 -37.07 20.58 -31.30
CA LYS A 11 -36.84 19.13 -31.44
C LYS A 11 -35.49 18.70 -30.85
N GLN A 12 -34.42 19.46 -31.10
CA GLN A 12 -33.09 19.21 -30.53
C GLN A 12 -33.12 19.30 -29.00
N LYS A 13 -33.79 20.32 -28.43
CA LYS A 13 -33.95 20.48 -26.99
C LYS A 13 -34.77 19.34 -26.37
N THR A 14 -35.84 18.89 -27.04
CA THR A 14 -36.64 17.75 -26.60
C THR A 14 -35.85 16.44 -26.67
N ALA A 15 -35.07 16.22 -27.73
CA ALA A 15 -34.20 15.06 -27.87
C ALA A 15 -33.10 15.05 -26.81
N LEU A 16 -32.45 16.19 -26.54
CA LEU A 16 -31.47 16.36 -25.46
C LEU A 16 -32.08 16.13 -24.08
N ASN A 17 -33.31 16.60 -23.84
CA ASN A 17 -34.02 16.36 -22.58
C ASN A 17 -34.43 14.90 -22.42
N SER A 18 -34.91 14.26 -23.48
CA SER A 18 -35.22 12.83 -23.50
C SER A 18 -33.97 11.99 -23.26
N MET A 19 -32.87 12.31 -23.92
CA MET A 19 -31.56 11.68 -23.72
C MET A 19 -31.04 11.92 -22.29
N SER A 20 -31.13 13.14 -21.77
CA SER A 20 -30.74 13.48 -20.39
C SER A 20 -31.54 12.68 -19.35
N ASN A 21 -32.87 12.63 -19.49
CA ASN A 21 -33.74 11.83 -18.62
C ASN A 21 -33.54 10.33 -18.82
N TYR A 22 -33.22 9.90 -20.04
CA TYR A 22 -32.85 8.53 -20.35
C TYR A 22 -31.63 8.11 -19.53
N PHE A 23 -30.57 8.89 -19.62
CA PHE A 23 -29.32 8.62 -18.93
C PHE A 23 -29.43 8.78 -17.41
N LYS A 24 -30.14 9.79 -16.88
CA LYS A 24 -30.30 9.95 -15.42
C LYS A 24 -30.77 8.68 -14.70
N GLY A 25 -31.69 7.92 -15.31
CA GLY A 25 -32.15 6.65 -14.74
C GLY A 25 -31.14 5.50 -14.88
N THR A 26 -30.36 5.45 -15.98
CA THR A 26 -29.37 4.38 -16.17
C THR A 26 -28.11 4.60 -15.34
N LEU A 27 -27.80 5.83 -14.96
CA LEU A 27 -26.64 6.19 -14.13
C LEU A 27 -26.77 5.73 -12.68
N ILE A 28 -27.93 5.23 -12.24
CA ILE A 28 -28.09 4.65 -10.89
C ILE A 28 -27.19 3.43 -10.73
N MET A 29 -27.12 2.57 -11.75
CA MET A 29 -26.36 1.31 -11.67
C MET A 29 -24.83 1.52 -11.61
N PRO A 30 -24.20 2.39 -12.42
CA PRO A 30 -22.79 2.74 -12.24
C PRO A 30 -22.46 3.32 -10.86
N LYS A 31 -23.39 4.09 -10.25
CA LYS A 31 -23.18 4.56 -8.87
C LYS A 31 -23.12 3.39 -7.90
N ILE A 32 -24.02 2.43 -8.05
CA ILE A 32 -24.05 1.24 -7.21
C ILE A 32 -22.77 0.42 -7.38
N THR A 33 -22.35 0.12 -8.62
CA THR A 33 -21.14 -0.68 -8.86
C THR A 33 -19.88 -0.01 -8.31
N LEU A 34 -19.69 1.29 -8.58
CA LEU A 34 -18.57 2.04 -8.03
C LEU A 34 -18.62 2.17 -6.50
N THR A 35 -19.81 2.31 -5.91
CA THR A 35 -19.98 2.33 -4.44
C THR A 35 -19.63 0.98 -3.82
N LEU A 36 -20.04 -0.12 -4.45
CA LEU A 36 -19.68 -1.48 -4.02
C LEU A 36 -18.17 -1.71 -4.15
N LEU A 37 -17.53 -1.19 -5.20
CA LEU A 37 -16.07 -1.23 -5.33
C LEU A 37 -15.38 -0.45 -4.19
N ILE A 38 -15.83 0.77 -3.90
CA ILE A 38 -15.32 1.54 -2.75
C ILE A 38 -15.48 0.74 -1.45
N LEU A 39 -16.65 0.13 -1.24
CA LEU A 39 -16.93 -0.67 -0.04
C LEU A 39 -16.02 -1.90 0.03
N ALA A 40 -15.82 -2.60 -1.08
CA ALA A 40 -14.92 -3.75 -1.16
C ALA A 40 -13.48 -3.36 -0.80
N ILE A 41 -12.99 -2.22 -1.35
CA ILE A 41 -11.66 -1.68 -1.02
C ILE A 41 -11.59 -1.29 0.46
N ALA A 42 -12.63 -0.64 0.98
CA ALA A 42 -12.68 -0.24 2.38
C ALA A 42 -12.67 -1.44 3.32
N LEU A 43 -13.35 -2.53 2.95
CA LEU A 43 -13.36 -3.79 3.71
C LEU A 43 -12.06 -4.59 3.57
N SER A 44 -11.33 -4.42 2.47
CA SER A 44 -10.05 -5.09 2.25
C SER A 44 -8.85 -4.32 2.84
N LEU A 45 -9.05 -3.08 3.31
CA LEU A 45 -8.05 -2.40 4.12
C LEU A 45 -7.75 -3.28 5.34
N PRO A 46 -6.46 -3.51 5.65
CA PRO A 46 -6.09 -4.32 6.80
C PRO A 46 -6.41 -3.54 8.07
N PHE A 47 -7.65 -3.65 8.54
CA PHE A 47 -8.03 -3.28 9.91
C PHE A 47 -7.24 -4.13 10.95
N GLY A 48 -6.55 -5.18 10.49
CA GLY A 48 -5.77 -6.12 11.30
C GLY A 48 -4.28 -5.83 11.49
N CYS A 49 -3.67 -4.83 10.84
CA CYS A 49 -2.24 -4.53 11.05
C CYS A 49 -1.98 -3.42 12.09
N ILE A 50 -3.02 -2.78 12.62
CA ILE A 50 -2.86 -1.72 13.62
C ILE A 50 -3.54 -2.19 14.92
N ASN A 51 -2.76 -2.80 15.80
CA ASN A 51 -3.18 -3.05 17.16
C ASN A 51 -3.38 -1.70 17.88
N GLY A 52 -4.63 -1.32 18.15
CA GLY A 52 -4.97 -0.22 19.07
C GLY A 52 -5.97 0.81 18.55
N LYS A 53 -6.44 1.69 19.46
CA LYS A 53 -7.37 2.81 19.23
C LYS A 53 -6.92 3.78 18.12
N THR A 54 -5.66 3.72 17.70
CA THR A 54 -5.05 4.50 16.62
C THR A 54 -5.62 4.14 15.24
N SER A 55 -5.99 2.88 14.97
CA SER A 55 -6.51 2.43 13.67
C SER A 55 -7.83 3.11 13.28
N LEU A 56 -8.73 3.27 14.25
CA LEU A 56 -10.02 3.95 14.07
C LEU A 56 -9.85 5.44 13.81
N VAL A 57 -8.85 6.08 14.42
CA VAL A 57 -8.57 7.50 14.19
C VAL A 57 -8.06 7.72 12.78
N TYR A 58 -7.13 6.89 12.28
CA TYR A 58 -6.65 6.99 10.90
C TYR A 58 -7.75 6.69 9.88
N ALA A 59 -8.55 5.64 10.09
CA ALA A 59 -9.68 5.33 9.23
C ALA A 59 -10.72 6.48 9.21
N PHE A 60 -10.99 7.08 10.36
CA PHE A 60 -11.88 8.24 10.47
C PHE A 60 -11.31 9.49 9.77
N VAL A 61 -10.02 9.77 9.94
CA VAL A 61 -9.35 10.90 9.26
C VAL A 61 -9.36 10.71 7.75
N ILE A 62 -9.04 9.52 7.25
CA ILE A 62 -9.12 9.19 5.81
C ILE A 62 -10.56 9.33 5.30
N PHE A 63 -11.53 8.85 6.06
CA PHE A 63 -12.95 9.00 5.72
C PHE A 63 -13.38 10.47 5.66
N VAL A 64 -13.02 11.29 6.65
CA VAL A 64 -13.33 12.73 6.68
C VAL A 64 -12.63 13.47 5.54
N LEU A 65 -11.36 13.15 5.25
CA LEU A 65 -10.63 13.70 4.11
C LEU A 65 -11.28 13.31 2.78
N ALA A 66 -11.75 12.07 2.64
CA ALA A 66 -12.49 11.63 1.46
C ALA A 66 -13.82 12.39 1.31
N LEU A 67 -14.56 12.63 2.40
CA LEU A 67 -15.76 13.47 2.40
C LEU A 67 -15.46 14.92 2.00
N LEU A 68 -14.36 15.50 2.50
CA LEU A 68 -13.93 16.87 2.18
C LEU A 68 -13.50 16.99 0.71
N ILE A 69 -12.71 16.03 0.22
CA ILE A 69 -12.33 15.94 -1.19
C ILE A 69 -13.58 15.80 -2.06
N MET A 70 -14.54 14.95 -1.68
CA MET A 70 -15.85 14.86 -2.36
C MET A 70 -16.57 16.20 -2.42
N LEU A 71 -16.62 16.93 -1.31
CA LEU A 71 -17.26 18.24 -1.23
C LEU A 71 -16.56 19.24 -2.16
N ILE A 72 -15.24 19.34 -2.09
CA ILE A 72 -14.43 20.26 -2.91
C ILE A 72 -14.58 19.94 -4.39
N LEU A 73 -14.47 18.67 -4.76
CA LEU A 73 -14.70 18.24 -6.13
C LEU A 73 -16.11 18.54 -6.58
N SER A 74 -17.14 18.30 -5.74
CA SER A 74 -18.52 18.65 -6.08
C SER A 74 -18.70 20.16 -6.33
N LEU A 75 -17.88 21.00 -5.71
CA LEU A 75 -17.85 22.45 -5.89
C LEU A 75 -17.13 22.83 -7.19
N VAL A 76 -15.96 22.25 -7.46
CA VAL A 76 -15.20 22.41 -8.71
C VAL A 76 -16.03 21.92 -9.90
N PHE A 77 -16.75 20.80 -9.76
CA PHE A 77 -17.67 20.27 -10.76
C PHE A 77 -18.92 21.14 -10.95
N ARG A 78 -19.37 21.85 -9.92
CA ARG A 78 -20.41 22.88 -10.06
C ARG A 78 -19.92 24.08 -10.88
N LEU A 79 -18.62 24.39 -10.83
CA LEU A 79 -17.98 25.47 -11.59
C LEU A 79 -17.71 25.07 -13.06
N THR A 80 -17.38 23.81 -13.35
CA THR A 80 -17.15 23.32 -14.73
C THR A 80 -18.44 22.97 -15.50
N ARG A 81 -19.59 23.44 -15.00
CA ARG A 81 -20.96 23.20 -15.50
C ARG A 81 -21.17 23.48 -17.00
N SER A 82 -20.29 24.27 -17.61
CA SER A 82 -20.36 24.65 -19.03
C SER A 82 -19.83 23.58 -20.00
N ILE A 83 -18.98 22.65 -19.54
CA ILE A 83 -18.20 21.78 -20.45
C ILE A 83 -18.73 20.33 -20.45
N LEU A 84 -19.22 19.81 -19.32
CA LEU A 84 -19.67 18.42 -19.23
C LEU A 84 -21.17 18.23 -19.54
N SER A 85 -21.48 17.15 -20.26
CA SER A 85 -22.86 16.73 -20.53
C SER A 85 -23.65 16.50 -19.23
N GLN A 86 -24.99 16.66 -19.28
CA GLN A 86 -25.86 16.41 -18.12
C GLN A 86 -25.80 14.95 -17.61
N VAL A 87 -25.20 14.08 -18.42
CA VAL A 87 -25.08 12.63 -18.23
C VAL A 87 -23.81 12.26 -17.48
N ALA A 88 -22.65 12.84 -17.83
CA ALA A 88 -21.39 12.53 -17.15
C ALA A 88 -21.33 13.15 -15.74
N ARG A 89 -21.96 14.32 -15.56
CA ARG A 89 -21.93 15.13 -14.33
C ARG A 89 -22.17 14.39 -13.02
N PRO A 90 -23.25 13.62 -12.84
CA PRO A 90 -23.55 12.98 -11.55
C PRO A 90 -22.67 11.76 -11.24
N LEU A 91 -21.86 11.26 -12.18
CA LEU A 91 -20.94 10.14 -11.94
C LEU A 91 -19.52 10.60 -11.60
N MET A 92 -19.10 11.76 -12.10
CA MET A 92 -17.71 12.22 -11.96
C MET A 92 -17.19 12.27 -10.52
N PRO A 93 -17.94 12.76 -9.51
CA PRO A 93 -17.44 12.74 -8.13
C PRO A 93 -17.16 11.33 -7.63
N ILE A 94 -18.06 10.38 -7.93
CA ILE A 94 -17.91 8.98 -7.50
C ILE A 94 -16.75 8.33 -8.24
N ILE A 95 -16.63 8.55 -9.56
CA ILE A 95 -15.50 8.06 -10.35
C ILE A 95 -14.18 8.57 -9.79
N PHE A 96 -14.08 9.88 -9.52
CA PHE A 96 -12.84 10.48 -9.01
C PHE A 96 -12.49 9.96 -7.61
N VAL A 97 -13.48 9.84 -6.72
CA VAL A 97 -13.25 9.30 -5.38
C VAL A 97 -12.82 7.84 -5.43
N THR A 98 -13.50 7.04 -6.26
CA THR A 98 -13.13 5.64 -6.49
C THR A 98 -11.71 5.55 -7.03
N PHE A 99 -11.33 6.44 -7.94
CA PHE A 99 -9.98 6.53 -8.50
C PHE A 99 -8.95 6.80 -7.43
N ILE A 100 -9.15 7.85 -6.63
CA ILE A 100 -8.21 8.22 -5.56
C ILE A 100 -8.11 7.09 -4.52
N ILE A 101 -9.24 6.54 -4.07
CA ILE A 101 -9.24 5.46 -3.08
C ILE A 101 -8.52 4.22 -3.61
N LEU A 102 -8.84 3.79 -4.84
CA LEU A 102 -8.22 2.61 -5.44
C LEU A 102 -6.73 2.82 -5.72
N MET A 103 -6.34 4.00 -6.21
CA MET A 103 -4.94 4.35 -6.45
C MET A 103 -4.15 4.33 -5.14
N LEU A 104 -4.67 4.93 -4.07
CA LEU A 104 -4.04 4.93 -2.75
C LEU A 104 -3.99 3.52 -2.15
N TYR A 105 -5.05 2.73 -2.32
CA TYR A 105 -5.08 1.34 -1.86
C TYR A 105 -4.01 0.50 -2.55
N LEU A 106 -3.96 0.54 -3.88
CA LEU A 106 -2.95 -0.19 -4.66
C LEU A 106 -1.53 0.21 -4.26
N ASN A 107 -1.28 1.51 -4.08
CA ASN A 107 0.04 2.00 -3.77
C ASN A 107 0.47 1.75 -2.32
N SER A 108 -0.40 2.03 -1.35
CA SER A 108 -0.03 2.01 0.08
C SER A 108 -0.30 0.67 0.76
N VAL A 109 -1.22 -0.15 0.24
CA VAL A 109 -1.59 -1.44 0.85
C VAL A 109 -1.02 -2.62 0.07
N LEU A 110 -1.11 -2.56 -1.26
CA LEU A 110 -0.59 -3.61 -2.13
C LEU A 110 0.82 -3.33 -2.67
N TYR A 111 1.43 -2.22 -2.24
CA TYR A 111 2.80 -1.83 -2.60
C TYR A 111 3.05 -1.75 -4.11
N VAL A 112 2.01 -1.45 -4.89
CA VAL A 112 2.10 -1.27 -6.34
C VAL A 112 2.68 0.12 -6.62
N SER A 113 3.60 0.24 -7.59
CA SER A 113 4.18 1.55 -7.94
C SER A 113 3.10 2.57 -8.29
N LEU A 114 3.36 3.86 -8.07
CA LEU A 114 2.36 4.93 -8.29
C LEU A 114 1.81 4.92 -9.73
N LEU A 115 2.71 4.80 -10.72
CA LEU A 115 2.33 4.76 -12.13
C LEU A 115 1.41 3.56 -12.43
N LEU A 116 1.77 2.38 -11.94
CA LEU A 116 0.99 1.17 -12.17
C LEU A 116 -0.36 1.22 -11.40
N SER A 117 -0.37 1.81 -10.20
CA SER A 117 -1.59 2.04 -9.42
C SER A 117 -2.58 2.96 -10.15
N VAL A 118 -2.08 4.02 -10.78
CA VAL A 118 -2.91 4.91 -11.62
C VAL A 118 -3.49 4.15 -12.81
N VAL A 119 -2.66 3.40 -13.54
CA VAL A 119 -3.09 2.63 -14.72
C VAL A 119 -4.16 1.59 -14.35
N ILE A 120 -3.92 0.79 -13.31
CA ILE A 120 -4.88 -0.22 -12.84
C ILE A 120 -6.17 0.45 -12.38
N SER A 121 -6.10 1.58 -11.68
CA SER A 121 -7.29 2.29 -11.21
C SER A 121 -8.17 2.80 -12.35
N ILE A 122 -7.55 3.33 -13.41
CA ILE A 122 -8.27 3.77 -14.61
C ILE A 122 -8.98 2.58 -15.28
N ILE A 123 -8.27 1.46 -15.46
CA ILE A 123 -8.82 0.25 -16.08
C ILE A 123 -10.00 -0.28 -15.27
N ALA A 124 -9.84 -0.43 -13.95
CA ALA A 124 -10.88 -0.94 -13.06
C ALA A 124 -12.15 -0.08 -13.12
N ILE A 125 -12.01 1.25 -13.03
CA ILE A 125 -13.15 2.18 -13.12
C ILE A 125 -13.85 2.08 -14.47
N PHE A 126 -13.08 1.95 -15.55
CA PHE A 126 -13.65 1.83 -16.88
C PHE A 126 -14.49 0.56 -17.00
N VAL A 127 -13.97 -0.58 -16.54
CA VAL A 127 -14.69 -1.87 -16.51
C VAL A 127 -15.96 -1.77 -15.67
N GLU A 128 -15.88 -1.25 -14.44
CA GLU A 128 -17.03 -1.15 -13.53
C GLU A 128 -18.09 -0.15 -13.98
N THR A 129 -17.68 0.90 -14.69
CA THR A 129 -18.61 1.86 -15.31
C THR A 129 -19.37 1.21 -16.45
N ILE A 130 -18.69 0.43 -17.31
CA ILE A 130 -19.35 -0.31 -18.41
C ILE A 130 -20.30 -1.36 -17.84
N LEU A 131 -19.88 -2.11 -16.81
CA LEU A 131 -20.72 -3.09 -16.14
C LEU A 131 -22.02 -2.44 -15.63
N GLY A 132 -21.89 -1.37 -14.84
CA GLY A 132 -23.04 -0.64 -14.31
C GLY A 132 -23.94 -0.06 -15.41
N LEU A 133 -23.36 0.54 -16.45
CA LEU A 133 -24.14 1.10 -17.58
C LEU A 133 -24.91 0.00 -18.32
N SER A 134 -24.28 -1.15 -18.54
CA SER A 134 -24.90 -2.30 -19.20
C SER A 134 -26.12 -2.79 -18.43
N ILE A 135 -26.00 -2.95 -17.11
CA ILE A 135 -27.15 -3.32 -16.25
C ILE A 135 -28.23 -2.25 -16.32
N GLY A 136 -27.87 -0.97 -16.18
CA GLY A 136 -28.82 0.14 -16.21
C GLY A 136 -29.61 0.22 -17.51
N VAL A 137 -28.95 0.03 -18.66
CA VAL A 137 -29.60 0.00 -19.97
C VAL A 137 -30.48 -1.24 -20.12
N LEU A 138 -30.02 -2.42 -19.69
CA LEU A 138 -30.82 -3.65 -19.74
C LEU A 138 -32.11 -3.51 -18.94
N VAL A 139 -32.04 -3.08 -17.68
CA VAL A 139 -33.23 -2.86 -16.83
C VAL A 139 -34.19 -1.89 -17.51
N LYS A 140 -33.67 -0.78 -18.05
CA LYS A 140 -34.49 0.25 -18.70
C LYS A 140 -35.14 -0.22 -20.00
N LYS A 141 -34.42 -1.01 -20.81
CA LYS A 141 -34.91 -1.59 -22.07
C LYS A 141 -35.58 -2.95 -21.88
N ARG A 142 -35.92 -3.33 -20.64
CA ARG A 142 -36.56 -4.61 -20.29
C ARG A 142 -35.81 -5.81 -20.89
N PHE A 143 -34.48 -5.76 -20.80
CA PHE A 143 -33.53 -6.79 -21.20
C PHE A 143 -33.45 -7.09 -22.71
N LYS A 144 -33.95 -6.19 -23.56
CA LYS A 144 -33.98 -6.37 -25.03
C LYS A 144 -32.73 -5.88 -25.77
N ASP A 145 -31.73 -5.35 -25.08
CA ASP A 145 -30.56 -4.71 -25.71
C ASP A 145 -29.37 -5.68 -25.79
N ILE A 146 -29.08 -6.19 -26.99
CA ILE A 146 -28.04 -7.21 -27.20
C ILE A 146 -26.62 -6.69 -26.93
N ILE A 147 -26.35 -5.43 -27.26
CA ILE A 147 -25.03 -4.80 -27.04
C ILE A 147 -24.76 -4.74 -25.53
N SER A 148 -25.76 -4.34 -24.74
CA SER A 148 -25.63 -4.30 -23.28
C SER A 148 -25.44 -5.69 -22.67
N TRP A 149 -26.04 -6.74 -23.24
CA TRP A 149 -25.76 -8.12 -22.83
C TRP A 149 -24.31 -8.54 -23.12
N ILE A 150 -23.80 -8.23 -24.31
CA ILE A 150 -22.40 -8.54 -24.68
C ILE A 150 -21.43 -7.83 -23.72
N LEU A 151 -21.65 -6.53 -23.47
CA LEU A 151 -20.80 -5.74 -22.56
C LEU A 151 -20.90 -6.23 -21.11
N LEU A 152 -22.09 -6.60 -20.65
CA LEU A 152 -22.31 -7.21 -19.34
C LEU A 152 -21.49 -8.50 -19.20
N ILE A 153 -21.62 -9.43 -20.15
CA ILE A 153 -20.92 -10.72 -20.11
C ILE A 153 -19.41 -10.49 -20.15
N ALA A 154 -18.91 -9.61 -21.02
CA ALA A 154 -17.48 -9.31 -21.12
C ALA A 154 -16.91 -8.75 -19.82
N THR A 155 -17.53 -7.71 -19.26
CA THR A 155 -17.07 -7.08 -18.01
C THR A 155 -17.22 -8.00 -16.80
N PHE A 156 -18.27 -8.82 -16.75
CA PHE A 156 -18.44 -9.83 -15.71
C PHE A 156 -17.38 -10.94 -15.80
N SER A 157 -17.05 -11.38 -17.01
CA SER A 157 -16.01 -12.39 -17.26
C SER A 157 -14.63 -11.89 -16.86
N LEU A 158 -14.31 -10.62 -17.13
CA LEU A 158 -13.07 -9.98 -16.67
C LEU A 158 -12.96 -9.99 -15.14
N ASN A 159 -14.05 -9.67 -14.44
CA ASN A 159 -14.09 -9.71 -12.98
C ASN A 159 -13.90 -11.13 -12.44
N ILE A 160 -14.55 -12.15 -13.03
CA ILE A 160 -14.34 -13.56 -12.66
C ILE A 160 -12.90 -13.96 -12.90
N GLY A 161 -12.32 -13.59 -14.05
CA GLY A 161 -10.93 -13.87 -14.39
C GLY A 161 -9.97 -13.28 -13.38
N LEU A 162 -10.17 -12.01 -12.99
CA LEU A 162 -9.38 -11.34 -11.96
C LEU A 162 -9.49 -12.05 -10.61
N VAL A 163 -10.69 -12.38 -10.15
CA VAL A 163 -10.89 -13.10 -8.88
C VAL A 163 -10.24 -14.48 -8.91
N SER A 164 -10.33 -15.18 -10.05
CA SER A 164 -9.72 -16.49 -10.22
C SER A 164 -8.20 -16.40 -10.23
N TYR A 165 -7.64 -15.38 -10.88
CA TYR A 165 -6.22 -15.09 -10.88
C TYR A 165 -5.70 -14.76 -9.47
N LEU A 166 -6.39 -13.87 -8.74
CA LEU A 166 -6.02 -13.48 -7.38
C LEU A 166 -6.17 -14.61 -6.35
N ARG A 167 -7.01 -15.62 -6.63
CA ARG A 167 -7.13 -16.84 -5.84
C ARG A 167 -6.10 -17.91 -6.21
N SER A 168 -5.43 -17.76 -7.34
CA SER A 168 -4.37 -18.68 -7.71
C SER A 168 -3.25 -18.58 -6.67
N PRO A 169 -2.69 -19.70 -6.19
CA PRO A 169 -1.56 -19.68 -5.26
C PRO A 169 -0.28 -19.06 -5.85
N GLY A 170 -0.33 -18.61 -7.12
CA GLY A 170 0.82 -18.21 -7.91
C GLY A 170 1.49 -19.43 -8.54
N ASP A 171 2.45 -19.17 -9.41
CA ASP A 171 3.36 -20.23 -9.85
C ASP A 171 4.41 -20.42 -8.75
N GLU A 172 4.55 -21.65 -8.25
CA GLU A 172 5.71 -21.99 -7.42
C GLU A 172 6.96 -21.72 -8.24
N ASP A 173 7.87 -20.91 -7.70
CA ASP A 173 9.16 -20.68 -8.34
C ASP A 173 9.96 -21.98 -8.36
N THR A 174 9.82 -22.72 -9.46
CA THR A 174 10.52 -24.00 -9.69
C THR A 174 12.04 -23.82 -9.75
N SER A 175 12.56 -22.59 -9.80
CA SER A 175 13.99 -22.30 -9.75
C SER A 175 14.64 -22.83 -8.47
N MET A 176 13.97 -22.69 -7.33
CA MET A 176 14.47 -23.23 -6.05
C MET A 176 14.48 -24.75 -6.07
N ASN A 177 13.41 -25.39 -6.53
CA ASN A 177 13.33 -26.85 -6.63
C ASN A 177 14.36 -27.42 -7.64
N LYS A 178 14.57 -26.70 -8.75
CA LYS A 178 15.60 -27.04 -9.75
C LYS A 178 16.99 -26.88 -9.17
N TYR A 179 17.27 -25.80 -8.43
CA TYR A 179 18.51 -25.61 -7.69
C TYR A 179 18.75 -26.72 -6.67
N ILE A 180 17.77 -27.01 -5.79
CA ILE A 180 17.84 -28.10 -4.81
C ILE A 180 18.13 -29.44 -5.49
N SER A 181 17.43 -29.75 -6.59
CA SER A 181 17.66 -30.99 -7.36
C SER A 181 19.01 -31.03 -8.08
N SER A 182 19.59 -29.87 -8.41
CA SER A 182 20.90 -29.74 -9.05
C SER A 182 22.06 -29.90 -8.06
N ILE A 183 21.81 -29.56 -6.79
CA ILE A 183 22.74 -29.91 -5.72
C ILE A 183 22.62 -31.42 -5.52
N LYS A 184 23.59 -32.17 -6.06
CA LYS A 184 23.86 -33.54 -5.58
C LYS A 184 24.31 -33.43 -4.12
N THR A 185 23.36 -33.25 -3.22
CA THR A 185 23.60 -33.33 -1.79
C THR A 185 23.95 -34.78 -1.52
N LYS A 186 25.25 -35.08 -1.48
CA LYS A 186 25.74 -36.19 -0.69
C LYS A 186 25.18 -35.89 0.71
N ASN A 187 24.23 -36.70 1.19
CA ASN A 187 23.65 -36.55 2.53
C ASN A 187 24.80 -36.40 3.53
N LEU A 188 25.14 -35.15 3.84
CA LEU A 188 26.08 -34.78 4.86
C LEU A 188 25.25 -34.92 6.12
N GLU A 189 25.25 -36.12 6.69
CA GLU A 189 24.81 -36.32 8.06
C GLU A 189 25.72 -35.44 8.94
N LEU A 190 25.23 -34.24 9.21
CA LEU A 190 25.85 -33.34 10.16
C LEU A 190 25.61 -33.95 11.53
N ASN A 191 26.65 -34.55 12.11
CA ASN A 191 26.63 -34.96 13.52
C ASN A 191 26.75 -33.71 14.40
N ALA A 192 25.67 -32.94 14.43
CA ALA A 192 25.53 -31.70 15.17
C ALA A 192 24.25 -31.73 15.99
N ASP A 193 24.28 -31.09 17.15
CA ASP A 193 23.11 -30.95 18.01
C ASP A 193 22.01 -30.13 17.30
N ASP A 194 20.76 -30.38 17.66
CA ASP A 194 19.58 -29.66 17.17
C ASP A 194 19.82 -28.13 17.24
N PRO A 195 19.88 -27.41 16.10
CA PRO A 195 20.25 -26.00 16.05
C PRO A 195 19.20 -25.09 16.71
N SER A 196 17.99 -25.59 16.96
CA SER A 196 16.92 -24.82 17.62
C SER A 196 17.04 -24.75 19.15
N LYS A 197 17.88 -25.59 19.76
CA LYS A 197 18.07 -25.62 21.23
C LYS A 197 18.98 -24.49 21.70
N ASN A 198 18.71 -23.94 22.88
CA ASN A 198 19.63 -23.00 23.52
C ASN A 198 20.98 -23.67 23.83
N GLY A 199 22.05 -22.88 23.80
CA GLY A 199 23.38 -23.30 24.26
C GLY A 199 23.58 -23.13 25.76
N THR A 200 24.83 -23.20 26.20
CA THR A 200 25.22 -23.24 27.62
C THR A 200 25.46 -21.87 28.25
N TYR A 201 25.60 -20.81 27.46
CA TYR A 201 25.90 -19.47 27.97
C TYR A 201 24.62 -18.76 28.44
N SER A 202 24.70 -18.08 29.59
CA SER A 202 23.71 -17.07 29.96
C SER A 202 23.83 -15.87 29.00
N VAL A 203 22.69 -15.25 28.66
CA VAL A 203 22.63 -14.19 27.66
C VAL A 203 22.44 -12.83 28.33
N LYS A 204 23.25 -11.85 27.94
CA LYS A 204 23.08 -10.43 28.28
C LYS A 204 22.66 -9.62 27.07
N THR A 205 22.07 -8.46 27.32
CA THR A 205 21.62 -7.52 26.29
C THR A 205 22.17 -6.13 26.53
N LEU A 206 22.57 -5.45 25.46
CA LEU A 206 22.91 -4.03 25.48
C LEU A 206 22.46 -3.36 24.18
N TYR A 207 22.44 -2.04 24.20
CA TYR A 207 22.08 -1.18 23.06
C TYR A 207 23.19 -0.20 22.77
N TYR A 208 23.54 -0.07 21.50
CA TYR A 208 24.35 1.06 21.03
C TYR A 208 23.51 1.93 20.09
N GLY A 209 23.76 3.25 20.12
CA GLY A 209 22.96 4.20 19.36
C GLY A 209 23.32 5.66 19.62
N SER A 210 22.59 6.57 18.99
CA SER A 210 22.90 8.02 19.03
C SER A 210 22.79 8.66 20.42
N GLY A 211 21.99 8.08 21.30
CA GLY A 211 21.62 8.67 22.58
C GLY A 211 20.62 9.84 22.48
N LYS A 212 20.07 10.08 21.29
CA LYS A 212 19.15 11.20 20.99
C LYS A 212 17.91 10.77 20.23
N ASP A 213 17.69 9.46 20.09
CA ASP A 213 16.52 8.93 19.41
C ASP A 213 15.23 9.43 20.08
N LYS A 214 14.33 10.01 19.28
CA LYS A 214 13.07 10.59 19.76
C LYS A 214 11.99 9.56 20.01
N ASN A 215 12.04 8.46 19.28
CA ASN A 215 10.97 7.47 19.20
C ASN A 215 11.29 6.25 20.07
N ARG A 216 12.58 5.97 20.31
CA ARG A 216 13.07 4.74 20.93
C ARG A 216 13.99 5.04 22.10
N ASN A 217 13.54 4.73 23.31
CA ASN A 217 14.30 5.05 24.52
C ASN A 217 15.63 4.26 24.59
N GLU A 218 15.66 3.03 24.09
CA GLU A 218 16.84 2.16 24.08
C GLU A 218 17.99 2.69 23.22
N TYR A 219 17.69 3.52 22.22
CA TYR A 219 18.69 4.24 21.41
C TYR A 219 18.78 5.74 21.77
N GLY A 220 17.92 6.19 22.68
CA GLY A 220 17.89 7.52 23.27
C GLY A 220 18.51 7.53 24.66
N LYS A 221 17.70 7.85 25.67
CA LYS A 221 18.16 8.04 27.06
C LYS A 221 18.74 6.78 27.72
N ASP A 222 18.33 5.58 27.29
CA ASP A 222 18.68 4.30 27.93
C ASP A 222 19.82 3.57 27.21
N VAL A 223 20.48 4.24 26.24
CA VAL A 223 21.56 3.65 25.46
C VAL A 223 22.76 3.28 26.33
N ASN A 224 23.33 2.08 26.12
CA ASN A 224 24.52 1.65 26.86
C ASN A 224 25.81 2.20 26.26
N ILE A 225 25.89 2.27 24.93
CA ILE A 225 27.07 2.75 24.20
C ILE A 225 26.64 3.83 23.20
N LYS A 226 27.15 5.05 23.36
CA LYS A 226 26.89 6.13 22.41
C LYS A 226 27.74 5.97 21.16
N THR A 227 27.11 6.08 20.00
CA THR A 227 27.77 6.04 18.68
C THR A 227 27.77 7.41 18.00
N ASN A 228 28.75 7.64 17.13
CA ASN A 228 28.76 8.80 16.25
C ASN A 228 27.78 8.58 15.09
N SER A 229 27.23 9.66 14.55
CA SER A 229 26.42 9.62 13.34
C SER A 229 27.28 9.43 12.08
N VAL A 230 26.66 8.97 11.01
CA VAL A 230 27.27 8.77 9.69
C VAL A 230 26.54 9.63 8.65
N ASP A 231 27.31 10.20 7.72
CA ASP A 231 26.79 10.89 6.55
C ASP A 231 26.49 9.87 5.45
N LEU A 232 25.20 9.66 5.18
CA LEU A 232 24.66 8.80 4.14
C LEU A 232 24.15 9.58 2.92
N SER A 233 24.30 10.91 2.88
CA SER A 233 23.89 11.72 1.73
C SER A 233 24.52 11.30 0.38
N PRO A 234 25.75 10.73 0.31
CA PRO A 234 26.28 10.21 -0.95
C PRO A 234 25.53 8.99 -1.51
N PHE A 235 24.76 8.29 -0.67
CA PHE A 235 24.07 7.05 -1.03
C PHE A 235 22.55 7.24 -1.23
N LEU A 236 22.00 8.38 -0.79
CA LEU A 236 20.56 8.66 -0.79
C LEU A 236 20.20 9.74 -1.83
N GLU A 237 20.31 9.41 -3.12
CA GLU A 237 20.10 10.33 -4.24
C GLU A 237 18.73 11.05 -4.20
N ASN A 238 17.72 10.39 -3.63
CA ASN A 238 16.32 10.84 -3.56
C ASN A 238 15.94 11.52 -2.24
N TYR A 239 16.89 11.83 -1.33
CA TYR A 239 16.59 12.51 -0.06
C TYR A 239 16.34 14.02 -0.24
N LYS A 240 15.29 14.41 -0.98
CA LYS A 240 15.00 15.82 -1.31
C LYS A 240 13.50 16.15 -1.22
N GLY A 241 13.20 17.41 -0.95
CA GLY A 241 11.84 17.96 -1.01
C GLY A 241 11.02 17.76 0.27
N LEU A 242 9.70 17.74 0.09
CA LEU A 242 8.74 17.71 1.21
C LEU A 242 8.81 16.39 1.98
N THR A 243 9.03 15.27 1.29
CA THR A 243 9.08 13.93 1.89
C THR A 243 10.29 13.74 2.80
N SER A 244 11.47 14.19 2.37
CA SER A 244 12.66 14.17 3.22
C SER A 244 12.50 15.09 4.44
N SER A 245 11.84 16.24 4.27
CA SER A 245 11.53 17.15 5.39
C SER A 245 10.63 16.49 6.44
N LEU A 246 9.60 15.75 6.01
CA LEU A 246 8.72 15.00 6.91
C LEU A 246 9.45 13.85 7.60
N ARG A 247 10.32 13.13 6.87
CA ARG A 247 11.15 12.05 7.43
C ARG A 247 12.13 12.59 8.48
N THR A 248 12.82 13.69 8.19
CA THR A 248 13.71 14.38 9.14
C THR A 248 12.94 14.87 10.36
N LEU A 249 11.71 15.35 10.20
CA LEU A 249 10.86 15.76 11.34
C LEU A 249 10.54 14.57 12.25
N TYR A 250 10.13 13.44 11.65
CA TYR A 250 9.76 12.21 12.35
C TYR A 250 10.95 11.61 13.13
N TRP A 251 12.08 11.41 12.45
CA TRP A 251 13.27 10.79 13.06
C TRP A 251 14.11 11.75 13.90
N GLY A 252 14.10 13.03 13.55
CA GLY A 252 14.91 14.06 14.20
C GLY A 252 16.34 14.20 13.70
N PHE A 253 16.69 13.54 12.59
CA PHE A 253 17.98 13.63 11.90
C PHE A 253 17.77 13.54 10.38
N ASP A 254 18.75 14.00 9.61
CA ASP A 254 18.75 13.96 8.15
C ASP A 254 19.75 12.93 7.62
N ASP A 255 19.88 12.86 6.29
CA ASP A 255 20.82 11.98 5.58
C ASP A 255 22.29 12.23 5.93
N LYS A 256 22.64 13.38 6.50
CA LYS A 256 24.02 13.71 6.90
C LYS A 256 24.38 13.29 8.32
N SER A 257 23.38 12.88 9.10
CA SER A 257 23.50 12.67 10.55
C SER A 257 22.78 11.41 11.02
N MET A 258 22.71 10.38 10.17
CA MET A 258 22.02 9.13 10.50
C MET A 258 22.72 8.35 11.63
N PRO A 259 21.96 7.77 12.57
CA PRO A 259 22.52 7.09 13.73
C PRO A 259 23.01 5.68 13.37
N VAL A 260 24.00 5.20 14.12
CA VAL A 260 24.42 3.80 14.08
C VAL A 260 23.81 3.10 15.29
N ASN A 261 22.64 2.50 15.11
CA ASN A 261 21.87 1.87 16.17
C ASN A 261 21.92 0.34 16.06
N GLY A 262 21.90 -0.35 17.20
CA GLY A 262 21.80 -1.79 17.21
C GLY A 262 21.56 -2.39 18.59
N ARG A 263 20.80 -3.47 18.58
CA ARG A 263 20.48 -4.29 19.74
C ARG A 263 21.40 -5.49 19.76
N VAL A 264 22.10 -5.69 20.87
CA VAL A 264 23.13 -6.72 21.01
C VAL A 264 22.68 -7.76 22.03
N TRP A 265 22.79 -9.04 21.67
CA TRP A 265 22.76 -10.18 22.60
C TRP A 265 24.13 -10.84 22.61
N TYR A 266 24.66 -11.09 23.80
CA TYR A 266 26.01 -11.64 23.93
C TYR A 266 26.11 -12.63 25.10
N PRO A 267 26.99 -13.64 25.01
CA PRO A 267 27.23 -14.58 26.09
C PRO A 267 27.86 -13.88 27.30
N GLU A 268 27.38 -14.20 28.49
CA GLU A 268 28.03 -13.83 29.74
C GLU A 268 29.29 -14.68 29.94
N GLY A 269 30.45 -14.04 29.88
CA GLY A 269 31.74 -14.68 30.09
C GLY A 269 32.89 -13.87 29.48
N ASN A 270 34.11 -14.27 29.78
CA ASN A 270 35.31 -13.69 29.20
C ASN A 270 35.76 -14.53 28.00
N GLY A 271 36.26 -13.89 26.95
CA GLY A 271 36.81 -14.59 25.78
C GLY A 271 36.49 -13.88 24.46
N LYS A 272 36.96 -14.47 23.37
CA LYS A 272 36.60 -14.04 22.01
C LYS A 272 35.38 -14.83 21.56
N PHE A 273 34.32 -14.11 21.20
CA PHE A 273 33.10 -14.68 20.64
C PHE A 273 32.91 -14.15 19.22
N PRO A 274 32.48 -14.97 18.25
CA PRO A 274 32.25 -14.50 16.89
C PRO A 274 31.09 -13.51 16.85
N LEU A 275 31.22 -12.47 16.03
CA LEU A 275 30.18 -11.46 15.80
C LEU A 275 29.29 -11.85 14.64
N VAL A 276 27.98 -11.79 14.84
CA VAL A 276 26.94 -11.99 13.82
C VAL A 276 26.12 -10.71 13.73
N LEU A 277 26.12 -10.08 12.55
CA LEU A 277 25.29 -8.91 12.26
C LEU A 277 24.07 -9.36 11.48
N MET A 278 22.88 -9.01 11.97
CA MET A 278 21.58 -9.27 11.36
C MET A 278 21.01 -7.94 10.87
N VAL A 279 20.69 -7.91 9.58
CA VAL A 279 20.21 -6.73 8.84
C VAL A 279 18.84 -7.11 8.30
N HIS A 280 17.84 -6.25 8.49
CA HIS A 280 16.44 -6.60 8.18
C HIS A 280 16.08 -6.21 6.74
N GLY A 281 14.93 -6.69 6.28
CA GLY A 281 14.40 -6.27 4.98
C GLY A 281 13.66 -4.92 5.06
N ASN A 282 13.24 -4.42 3.90
CA ASN A 282 12.39 -3.24 3.81
C ASN A 282 11.01 -3.50 4.46
N HIS A 283 10.56 -2.57 5.28
CA HIS A 283 9.22 -2.54 5.90
C HIS A 283 8.74 -1.10 6.03
N MET A 284 7.58 -0.82 6.65
CA MET A 284 7.25 0.55 7.06
C MET A 284 8.23 1.03 8.13
N MET A 285 8.81 2.23 7.95
CA MET A 285 9.81 2.82 8.84
C MET A 285 9.31 3.00 10.29
N GLU A 286 8.00 3.17 10.48
CA GLU A 286 7.33 3.34 11.77
C GLU A 286 7.19 2.01 12.55
N GLU A 287 7.41 0.87 11.90
CA GLU A 287 7.30 -0.46 12.50
C GLU A 287 8.70 -1.08 12.68
N TYR A 288 9.17 -1.17 13.93
CA TYR A 288 10.55 -1.57 14.24
C TYR A 288 10.85 -3.02 13.89
N SER A 289 11.77 -3.22 12.95
CA SER A 289 12.10 -4.54 12.42
C SER A 289 13.21 -5.24 13.22
N ASP A 290 14.10 -4.47 13.86
CA ASP A 290 15.23 -5.01 14.63
C ASP A 290 14.82 -5.84 15.86
N GLU A 291 13.62 -5.61 16.41
CA GLU A 291 13.10 -6.41 17.53
C GLU A 291 12.71 -7.83 17.10
N GLY A 292 12.34 -8.02 15.83
CA GLY A 292 11.86 -9.29 15.28
C GLY A 292 12.88 -10.43 15.37
N TYR A 293 14.19 -10.11 15.42
CA TYR A 293 15.26 -11.11 15.53
C TYR A 293 15.63 -11.48 16.97
N SER A 294 14.89 -11.01 17.97
CA SER A 294 15.27 -11.23 19.38
C SER A 294 15.39 -12.70 19.79
N TYR A 295 14.54 -13.57 19.24
CA TYR A 295 14.62 -15.01 19.50
C TYR A 295 15.93 -15.60 18.94
N LEU A 296 16.30 -15.22 17.72
CA LEU A 296 17.50 -15.69 17.03
C LEU A 296 18.77 -15.12 17.69
N GLY A 297 18.76 -13.84 18.03
CA GLY A 297 19.86 -13.18 18.73
C GLY A 297 20.16 -13.83 20.09
N LYS A 298 19.12 -14.13 20.88
CA LYS A 298 19.26 -14.85 22.15
C LYS A 298 19.77 -16.29 21.95
N LEU A 299 19.25 -17.00 20.95
CA LEU A 299 19.69 -18.36 20.62
C LEU A 299 21.18 -18.38 20.27
N LEU A 300 21.61 -17.52 19.35
CA LEU A 300 23.01 -17.38 18.95
C LEU A 300 23.90 -16.99 20.14
N ALA A 301 23.46 -16.02 20.96
CA ALA A 301 24.20 -15.62 22.15
C ALA A 301 24.38 -16.76 23.16
N SER A 302 23.34 -17.55 23.40
CA SER A 302 23.44 -18.72 24.29
C SER A 302 24.41 -19.78 23.78
N ARG A 303 24.71 -19.78 22.47
CA ARG A 303 25.67 -20.67 21.80
C ARG A 303 27.05 -20.06 21.62
N GLY A 304 27.32 -18.90 22.23
CA GLY A 304 28.65 -18.29 22.23
C GLY A 304 28.90 -17.32 21.06
N TYR A 305 27.87 -16.67 20.52
CA TYR A 305 28.01 -15.63 19.51
C TYR A 305 27.62 -14.25 20.07
N ILE A 306 28.27 -13.18 19.63
CA ILE A 306 27.74 -11.83 19.82
C ILE A 306 26.80 -11.59 18.64
N ALA A 307 25.50 -11.53 18.89
CA ALA A 307 24.49 -11.31 17.86
C ALA A 307 23.98 -9.88 17.95
N VAL A 308 23.97 -9.17 16.81
CA VAL A 308 23.52 -7.79 16.74
C VAL A 308 22.42 -7.69 15.71
N SER A 309 21.25 -7.18 16.10
CA SER A 309 20.25 -6.71 15.15
C SER A 309 20.44 -5.23 14.90
N ILE A 310 20.76 -4.88 13.66
CA ILE A 310 20.93 -3.49 13.23
C ILE A 310 19.56 -2.83 13.12
N ASP A 311 19.44 -1.63 13.66
CA ASP A 311 18.27 -0.76 13.43
C ASP A 311 18.57 0.14 12.24
N GLU A 312 17.92 -0.17 11.12
CA GLU A 312 17.97 0.60 9.87
C GLU A 312 16.57 1.05 9.45
N ASN A 313 15.63 1.11 10.40
CA ASN A 313 14.25 1.54 10.16
C ASN A 313 14.14 2.93 9.51
N PHE A 314 15.12 3.81 9.73
CA PHE A 314 15.16 5.11 9.07
C PHE A 314 15.49 5.03 7.56
N LEU A 315 16.00 3.88 7.09
CA LEU A 315 16.24 3.59 5.67
C LEU A 315 15.06 2.92 4.96
N ASN A 316 14.11 2.37 5.73
CA ASN A 316 12.91 1.74 5.21
C ASN A 316 11.99 2.72 4.45
N MET A 317 11.10 2.17 3.63
CA MET A 317 10.02 2.93 3.02
C MET A 317 9.13 3.60 4.09
N GLY A 318 8.56 4.74 3.76
CA GLY A 318 7.61 5.44 4.63
C GLY A 318 6.32 5.75 3.90
N MET A 319 5.28 6.10 4.67
CA MET A 319 3.92 6.38 4.18
C MET A 319 3.86 7.34 2.98
N PHE A 320 4.89 8.19 2.77
CA PHE A 320 4.92 9.21 1.74
C PHE A 320 5.97 9.04 0.63
N MET A 321 6.91 8.07 0.71
CA MET A 321 7.79 7.54 -0.38
C MET A 321 9.05 6.84 0.16
N ASP A 322 9.62 5.97 -0.68
CA ASP A 322 10.91 5.29 -0.52
C ASP A 322 12.09 6.28 -0.73
N ILE A 323 13.20 6.04 -0.04
CA ILE A 323 14.46 6.79 -0.19
C ILE A 323 15.46 6.07 -1.12
N GLY A 324 15.16 4.82 -1.51
CA GLY A 324 15.88 4.03 -2.51
C GLY A 324 15.46 4.29 -3.96
N LYS A 325 16.08 3.56 -4.90
CA LYS A 325 15.77 3.64 -6.35
C LYS A 325 14.43 3.01 -6.70
#